data_AF-A0A2V8IF02-F1
#
_entry.id   AF-A0A2V8IF02-F1
#
_cell.length_a   1.000
_cell.length_b   1.000
_cell.length_c   1.000
_cell.angle_alpha   90.00
_cell.angle_beta   90.00
_cell.angle_gamma   90.00
#
_symmetry.space_group_name_H-M   'P 1'
#
loop_
_entity.id
_entity.type
_entity.pdbx_description
1 polymer ?
#
loop_
_entity_poly.entity_id
_entity_poly.type
_entity_poly.pdbx_seq_one_letter_code
_entity_poly.pdbx_strand_id
1 'polypeptide(L)'
;INSAKGRVKDKNMEARPKVAIEIPDPENADRYISIQGRVVDITEEGADAHLDKLAQRYLDKDIYPLSMRFPGEVRRLYKIEPTRVTVWNPFG
;
A
#
# COMPACT_ATOMS: atom_id res chain seq x y z
N ILE A 1 0.19 -3.59 2.37
CA ILE A 1 0.77 -2.40 1.69
C ILE A 1 2.29 -2.50 1.74
N ASN A 2 3.01 -1.99 0.73
CA ASN A 2 4.47 -1.89 0.73
C ASN A 2 4.89 -0.40 0.82
N SER A 3 5.87 -0.08 1.68
CA SER A 3 6.49 1.25 1.77
C SER A 3 7.95 1.14 2.20
N ALA A 4 8.58 2.26 2.56
CA ALA A 4 9.96 2.29 3.04
C ALA A 4 10.06 2.84 4.45
N LYS A 5 10.93 2.22 5.25
CA LYS A 5 11.28 2.64 6.61
C LYS A 5 11.72 4.11 6.64
N GLY A 6 11.29 4.85 7.66
CA GLY A 6 11.64 6.25 7.86
C GLY A 6 10.80 7.26 7.06
N ARG A 7 10.00 6.83 6.06
CA ARG A 7 9.03 7.72 5.40
C ARG A 7 7.97 8.19 6.39
N VAL A 8 7.34 9.33 6.10
CA VAL A 8 6.23 9.87 6.92
C VAL A 8 5.12 8.83 7.12
N LYS A 9 4.81 8.05 6.08
CA LYS A 9 3.80 6.98 6.13
C LYS A 9 4.16 5.87 7.13
N ASP A 10 5.43 5.43 7.12
CA ASP A 10 5.97 4.41 8.03
C ASP A 10 5.86 4.89 9.48
N LYS A 11 6.43 6.06 9.78
CA LYS A 11 6.37 6.68 11.11
C LYS A 11 4.94 6.88 11.60
N ASN A 12 4.03 7.29 10.71
CA ASN A 12 2.63 7.48 11.06
C ASN A 12 1.94 6.16 11.37
N MET A 13 2.17 5.10 10.59
CA MET A 13 1.54 3.79 10.80
C MET A 13 2.09 3.08 12.05
N GLU A 14 3.37 3.28 12.39
CA GLU A 14 3.96 2.80 13.66
C GLU A 14 3.32 3.50 14.86
N ALA A 15 3.23 4.83 14.83
CA ALA A 15 2.70 5.60 15.95
C ALA A 15 1.16 5.54 16.07
N ARG A 16 0.48 5.44 14.93
CA ARG A 16 -0.98 5.53 14.80
C ARG A 16 -1.45 4.49 13.78
N PRO A 17 -1.76 3.26 14.20
CA PRO A 17 -1.96 2.14 13.28
C PRO A 17 -3.31 2.16 12.56
N LYS A 18 -4.21 3.11 12.87
CA LYS A 18 -5.49 3.25 12.17
C LYS A 18 -5.25 3.86 10.80
N VAL A 19 -5.75 3.19 9.76
CA VAL A 19 -5.55 3.58 8.36
C VAL A 19 -6.87 3.55 7.59
N ALA A 20 -6.92 4.35 6.54
CA ALA A 20 -7.96 4.29 5.52
C ALA A 20 -7.29 4.18 4.15
N ILE A 21 -7.85 3.34 3.29
CA ILE A 21 -7.43 3.13 1.90
C ILE A 21 -8.64 3.39 1.03
N GLU A 22 -8.45 4.15 -0.04
CA GLU A 22 -9.45 4.35 -1.07
C GLU A 22 -8.90 3.86 -2.40
N ILE A 23 -9.75 3.12 -3.12
CA ILE A 23 -9.46 2.60 -4.46
C ILE A 23 -10.57 3.15 -5.36
N PRO A 24 -10.33 4.30 -6.01
CA PRO A 24 -11.27 4.84 -6.99
C PRO A 24 -11.21 4.03 -8.28
N ASP A 25 -12.32 4.00 -9.00
CA ASP A 25 -12.36 3.50 -10.36
C ASP A 25 -11.69 4.50 -11.31
N PRO A 26 -10.73 4.07 -12.15
CA PRO A 26 -10.04 4.96 -13.07
C PRO A 26 -10.95 5.56 -14.17
N GLU A 27 -12.08 4.92 -14.49
CA GLU A 27 -13.02 5.35 -15.52
C GLU A 27 -14.24 6.10 -14.94
N ASN A 28 -14.49 5.99 -13.63
CA ASN A 28 -15.62 6.65 -12.97
C ASN A 28 -15.28 7.08 -11.54
N ALA A 29 -15.02 8.37 -11.33
CA ALA A 29 -14.66 8.91 -10.02
C ALA A 29 -15.77 8.75 -8.95
N ASP A 30 -17.03 8.59 -9.35
CA ASP A 30 -18.15 8.30 -8.44
C ASP A 30 -18.24 6.81 -8.06
N ARG A 31 -17.34 5.96 -8.55
CA ARG A 31 -17.26 4.55 -8.19
C ARG A 31 -15.98 4.28 -7.41
N TYR A 32 -16.10 3.84 -6.15
CA TYR A 32 -14.92 3.54 -5.33
C TYR A 32 -15.17 2.48 -4.26
N ILE A 33 -14.06 1.92 -3.78
CA ILE A 33 -14.00 1.09 -2.57
C ILE A 33 -13.19 1.83 -1.52
N SER A 34 -13.77 2.04 -0.34
CA SER A 34 -13.09 2.60 0.83
C SER A 34 -12.97 1.53 1.91
N ILE A 35 -11.76 1.35 2.43
CA ILE A 35 -11.41 0.36 3.44
C ILE A 35 -10.82 1.09 4.63
N GLN A 36 -11.44 0.96 5.80
CA GLN A 36 -10.85 1.36 7.07
C GLN A 36 -10.32 0.13 7.79
N GLY A 37 -9.21 0.28 8.51
CA GLY A 37 -8.61 -0.83 9.23
C GLY A 37 -7.50 -0.41 10.18
N ARG A 38 -6.80 -1.42 10.69
CA ARG A 38 -5.62 -1.24 11.54
C ARG A 38 -4.44 -2.00 10.99
N VAL A 39 -3.25 -1.40 11.02
CA VAL A 39 -1.99 -2.12 10.82
C VAL A 39 -1.80 -3.07 12.00
N VAL A 40 -1.78 -4.37 11.70
CA VAL A 40 -1.64 -5.46 12.70
C VAL A 40 -0.24 -6.07 12.70
N ASP A 41 0.53 -5.84 11.64
CA ASP A 41 1.91 -6.30 11.53
C ASP A 41 2.72 -5.39 10.58
N ILE A 42 4.01 -5.22 10.89
CA ILE A 42 4.99 -4.50 10.08
C ILE A 42 6.25 -5.35 10.00
N THR A 43 6.63 -5.78 8.80
CA THR A 43 7.79 -6.65 8.59
C THR A 43 8.66 -6.19 7.43
N GLU A 44 9.97 -6.38 7.55
CA GLU A 44 10.95 -6.21 6.46
C GLU A 44 11.10 -7.51 5.64
N GLU A 45 10.71 -8.65 6.22
CA GLU A 45 10.79 -9.95 5.58
C GLU A 45 9.86 -10.04 4.36
N GLY A 46 10.41 -10.44 3.22
CA GLY A 46 9.68 -10.54 1.96
C GLY A 46 9.25 -9.20 1.35
N ALA A 47 9.66 -8.05 1.92
CA ALA A 47 9.23 -6.75 1.46
C ALA A 47 9.79 -6.37 0.08
N ASP A 48 11.06 -6.68 -0.21
CA ASP A 48 11.63 -6.48 -1.55
C ASP A 48 10.99 -7.43 -2.57
N ALA A 49 10.83 -8.72 -2.26
CA ALA A 49 10.18 -9.68 -3.15
C ALA A 49 8.72 -9.30 -3.46
N HIS A 50 7.99 -8.74 -2.49
CA HIS A 50 6.66 -8.20 -2.74
C HIS A 50 6.70 -6.94 -3.62
N LEU A 51 7.73 -6.09 -3.48
CA LEU A 51 7.91 -4.92 -4.33
C LEU A 51 8.16 -5.32 -5.79
N ASP A 52 8.93 -6.36 -6.04
CA ASP A 52 9.17 -6.91 -7.39
C ASP A 52 7.86 -7.42 -8.02
N LYS A 53 7.00 -8.10 -7.24
CA LYS A 53 5.65 -8.48 -7.70
C LYS A 53 4.79 -7.26 -8.10
N LEU A 54 4.92 -6.15 -7.37
CA LEU A 54 4.24 -4.90 -7.72
C LEU A 54 4.88 -4.25 -8.96
N ALA A 55 6.20 -4.30 -9.11
CA ALA A 55 6.89 -3.82 -10.31
C ALA A 55 6.39 -4.55 -11.56
N GLN A 56 6.22 -5.86 -11.48
CA GLN A 56 5.68 -6.63 -12.60
C GLN A 56 4.26 -6.18 -12.95
N ARG A 57 3.40 -6.04 -11.93
CA ARG A 57 2.00 -5.65 -12.13
C ARG A 57 1.82 -4.23 -12.67
N TYR A 58 2.64 -3.28 -12.21
CA TYR A 58 2.40 -1.85 -12.42
C TYR A 58 3.40 -1.17 -13.36
N LEU A 59 4.54 -1.79 -13.63
CA LEU A 59 5.61 -1.22 -14.46
C LEU A 59 6.06 -2.16 -15.59
N ASP A 60 5.52 -3.39 -15.65
CA ASP A 60 5.97 -4.45 -16.55
C ASP A 60 7.49 -4.70 -16.45
N LYS A 61 7.96 -4.82 -15.20
CA LYS A 61 9.36 -5.10 -14.86
C LYS A 61 9.42 -6.22 -13.83
N ASP A 62 10.26 -7.23 -14.06
CA ASP A 62 10.46 -8.33 -13.12
C ASP A 62 11.02 -7.86 -11.77
N ILE A 63 11.89 -6.84 -11.79
CA ILE A 63 12.55 -6.28 -10.61
C ILE A 63 12.23 -4.78 -10.52
N TYR A 64 11.98 -4.29 -9.31
CA TYR A 64 11.76 -2.87 -9.09
C TYR A 64 12.99 -2.03 -9.48
N PRO A 65 12.86 -1.01 -10.36
CA PRO A 65 14.01 -0.26 -10.87
C PRO A 65 14.82 0.42 -9.76
N LEU A 66 16.14 0.19 -9.75
CA LEU A 66 17.05 0.83 -8.78
C LEU A 66 17.04 2.36 -8.88
N SER A 67 16.82 2.93 -10.06
CA SER A 67 16.68 4.38 -10.28
C SER A 67 15.48 4.99 -9.56
N MET A 68 14.51 4.17 -9.15
CA MET A 68 13.32 4.60 -8.38
C MET A 68 13.47 4.34 -6.87
N ARG A 69 14.65 3.90 -6.41
CA ARG A 69 14.95 3.72 -4.98
C ARG A 69 15.75 4.90 -4.44
N PHE A 70 15.52 5.19 -3.17
CA PHE A 70 16.43 6.06 -2.42
C PHE A 70 17.65 5.26 -1.93
N PRO A 71 18.84 5.88 -1.84
CA PRO A 71 20.00 5.24 -1.23
C PRO A 71 19.69 4.75 0.20
N GLY A 72 20.01 3.49 0.50
CA GLY A 72 19.75 2.87 1.81
C GLY A 72 18.27 2.57 2.10
N GLU A 73 17.40 2.57 1.08
CA GLU A 73 15.97 2.33 1.27
C GLU A 73 15.66 0.90 1.74
N VAL A 74 15.22 0.78 2.99
CA VAL A 74 14.72 -0.48 3.57
C VAL A 74 13.22 -0.61 3.34
N ARG A 75 12.78 -1.67 2.67
CA ARG A 75 11.36 -1.93 2.38
C ARG A 75 10.66 -2.59 3.56
N ARG A 76 9.40 -2.21 3.76
CA ARG A 76 8.51 -2.77 4.79
C ARG A 76 7.15 -3.09 4.21
N LEU A 77 6.59 -4.20 4.67
CA LEU A 77 5.21 -4.61 4.47
C LEU A 77 4.38 -4.24 5.69
N TYR A 78 3.19 -3.74 5.44
CA TYR A 78 2.20 -3.38 6.44
C TYR A 78 0.97 -4.24 6.20
N LYS A 79 0.71 -5.18 7.12
CA LYS A 79 -0.49 -6.01 7.10
C LYS A 79 -1.62 -5.24 7.75
N ILE A 80 -2.71 -5.07 7.01
CA ILE A 80 -3.86 -4.29 7.46
C ILE A 80 -5.02 -5.25 7.66
N GLU A 81 -5.57 -5.26 8.87
CA GLU A 81 -6.83 -5.90 9.19
C GLU A 81 -7.97 -4.92 8.88
N PRO A 82 -8.85 -5.23 7.90
CA PRO A 82 -10.00 -4.39 7.61
C PRO A 82 -11.02 -4.44 8.75
N THR A 83 -11.50 -3.27 9.18
CA THR A 83 -12.58 -3.14 10.18
C THR A 83 -13.89 -2.66 9.57
N ARG A 84 -13.83 -1.97 8.43
CA ARG A 84 -15.01 -1.52 7.68
C ARG A 84 -14.68 -1.41 6.19
N VAL A 85 -15.58 -1.88 5.35
CA VAL A 85 -15.53 -1.70 3.90
C VAL A 85 -16.80 -0.97 3.46
N THR A 86 -16.62 0.11 2.70
CA THR A 86 -17.71 0.86 2.08
C THR A 86 -17.50 0.81 0.57
N VAL A 87 -18.56 0.54 -0.17
CA VAL A 87 -18.59 0.66 -1.63
C VAL A 87 -19.55 1.77 -2.00
N TRP A 88 -19.19 2.56 -3.00
CA TRP A 88 -20.07 3.59 -3.56
C TRP A 88 -20.11 3.39 -5.07
N ASN A 89 -21.31 3.18 -5.59
CA ASN A 89 -21.62 3.09 -7.01
C ASN A 89 -23.08 3.52 -7.19
N PRO A 90 -23.34 4.84 -7.28
CA PRO A 90 -24.69 5.38 -7.22
C PRO A 90 -25.55 5.04 -8.45
N PHE A 91 -24.99 4.46 -9.52
CA PHE A 91 -25.68 4.26 -10.79
C PHE A 91 -25.63 2.84 -11.38
N GLY A 92 -24.99 1.87 -10.70
CA GLY A 92 -24.97 0.46 -11.12
C GLY A 92 -23.76 0.09 -11.98
#